data_AF-M7ZW45-F1
#
_entry.id   AF-M7ZW45-F1
#
_cell.length_a   1.000
_cell.length_b   1.000
_cell.length_c   1.000
_cell.angle_alpha   90.00
_cell.angle_beta   90.00
_cell.angle_gamma   90.00
#
_symmetry.space_group_name_H-M   'P 1'
#
loop_
_entity.id
_entity.type
_entity.pdbx_description
1 polymer ?
#
loop_
_entity_poly.entity_id
_entity_poly.type
_entity_poly.pdbx_seq_one_letter_code
_entity_poly.pdbx_strand_id
1 'polypeptide(L)'
;MAGQSDPHLSLFSPSEVEFVAEDEIVEIVPNIRMEALNMICGDFGPFFPQIPSKVPLWLAVALKRRGKCTIRAPEWMTVERLTQVLDAERESPREFQPLPFHYIEISKLLFDHARDDITDAYLVRSLIEDIRDVRFHKVETGLETISGRTHAVKVSF
;
A
#
# COMPACT_ATOMS: atom_id res chain seq x y z
N MET A 1 32.49 10.14 -22.34
CA MET A 1 31.53 11.13 -21.79
C MET A 1 30.27 10.36 -21.48
N ALA A 2 30.13 9.91 -20.22
CA ALA A 2 29.00 9.11 -19.80
C ALA A 2 27.73 9.98 -19.86
N GLY A 3 26.71 9.50 -20.56
CA GLY A 3 25.42 10.18 -20.65
C GLY A 3 24.86 10.37 -19.25
N GLN A 4 24.66 11.63 -18.85
CA GLN A 4 23.83 11.96 -17.70
C GLN A 4 22.43 11.41 -18.00
N SER A 5 22.02 10.39 -17.26
CA SER A 5 20.65 9.89 -17.25
C SER A 5 19.75 11.07 -16.84
N ASP A 6 18.77 11.40 -17.68
CA ASP A 6 17.85 12.51 -17.42
C ASP A 6 17.08 12.22 -16.11
N PRO A 7 17.16 13.06 -15.06
CA PRO A 7 16.56 12.78 -13.75
C PRO A 7 15.02 12.80 -13.74
N HIS A 8 14.38 12.99 -14.90
CA HIS A 8 12.95 13.20 -15.07
C HIS A 8 12.15 12.00 -15.59
N LEU A 9 12.73 10.81 -15.69
CA LEU A 9 12.03 9.62 -16.22
C LEU A 9 11.24 8.84 -15.15
N SER A 10 10.50 9.53 -14.28
CA SER A 10 9.38 8.92 -13.56
C SER A 10 8.08 9.35 -14.25
N LEU A 11 7.32 8.39 -14.79
CA LEU A 11 6.05 8.65 -15.49
C LEU A 11 5.04 9.38 -14.59
N PHE A 12 5.12 9.15 -13.28
CA PHE A 12 4.32 9.80 -12.25
C PHE A 12 5.22 10.27 -11.10
N SER A 13 4.86 11.38 -10.47
CA SER A 13 5.43 11.82 -9.21
C SER A 13 4.96 10.92 -8.05
N PRO A 14 5.72 10.84 -6.93
CA PRO A 14 5.29 10.08 -5.76
C PRO A 14 3.90 10.48 -5.24
N SER A 15 3.55 11.77 -5.34
CA SER A 15 2.23 12.27 -4.93
C SER A 15 1.11 11.82 -5.86
N GLU A 16 1.37 11.67 -7.16
CA GLU A 16 0.37 11.14 -8.10
C GLU A 16 0.12 9.64 -7.86
N VAL A 17 1.17 8.86 -7.55
CA VAL A 17 1.02 7.45 -7.19
C VAL A 17 0.24 7.28 -5.89
N GLU A 18 0.54 8.10 -4.87
CA GLU A 18 -0.22 8.14 -3.62
C GLU A 18 -1.69 8.51 -3.86
N PHE A 19 -1.95 9.55 -4.66
CA PHE A 19 -3.30 9.97 -5.02
C PHE A 19 -4.11 8.85 -5.68
N VAL A 20 -3.51 8.07 -6.59
CA VAL A 20 -4.18 6.92 -7.22
C VAL A 20 -4.48 5.82 -6.19
N ALA A 21 -3.57 5.56 -5.26
CA ALA A 21 -3.76 4.57 -4.21
C ALA A 21 -4.87 4.94 -3.19
N GLU A 22 -5.23 6.22 -3.08
CA GLU A 22 -6.28 6.67 -2.15
C GLU A 22 -7.69 6.16 -2.51
N ASP A 23 -7.91 5.71 -3.75
CA ASP A 23 -9.18 5.12 -4.18
C ASP A 23 -9.36 3.66 -3.72
N GLU A 24 -8.31 3.03 -3.16
CA GLU A 24 -8.40 1.69 -2.60
C GLU A 24 -9.40 1.60 -1.45
N ILE A 25 -10.22 0.55 -1.47
CA ILE A 25 -11.27 0.35 -0.46
C ILE A 25 -10.68 -0.25 0.81
N VAL A 26 -10.88 0.46 1.92
CA VAL A 26 -10.50 0.03 3.26
C VAL A 26 -11.71 -0.09 4.17
N GLU A 27 -11.55 -0.80 5.29
CA GLU A 27 -12.60 -0.95 6.28
C GLU A 27 -12.33 -0.03 7.48
N ILE A 28 -13.37 0.71 7.90
CA ILE A 28 -13.35 1.56 9.08
C ILE A 28 -14.38 1.09 10.10
N VAL A 29 -14.14 1.41 11.37
CA VAL A 29 -15.14 1.33 12.44
C VAL A 29 -15.48 2.76 12.87
N PRO A 30 -16.66 3.28 12.48
CA PRO A 30 -17.10 4.61 12.87
C PRO A 30 -17.35 4.69 14.38
N ASN A 31 -17.15 5.89 14.94
CA ASN A 31 -17.49 6.25 16.32
C ASN A 31 -18.71 7.19 16.38
N ILE A 32 -19.27 7.52 15.22
CA ILE A 32 -20.38 8.44 15.06
C ILE A 32 -21.55 7.79 14.33
N ARG A 33 -22.75 8.35 14.55
CA ARG A 33 -23.89 8.12 13.67
C ARG A 33 -23.90 9.21 12.60
N MET A 34 -23.96 8.81 11.34
CA MET A 34 -24.02 9.72 10.20
C MET A 34 -24.82 9.07 9.07
N GLU A 35 -25.68 9.85 8.42
CA GLU A 35 -26.40 9.38 7.23
C GLU A 35 -25.43 9.08 6.08
N ALA A 36 -25.93 8.38 5.06
CA ALA A 36 -25.13 8.08 3.88
C ALA A 36 -24.67 9.37 3.19
N LEU A 37 -23.40 9.37 2.75
CA LEU A 37 -22.82 10.42 1.93
C LEU A 37 -23.01 10.05 0.47
N ASN A 38 -23.78 10.84 -0.26
CA ASN A 38 -23.96 10.65 -1.70
C ASN A 38 -22.89 11.45 -2.46
N MET A 39 -21.88 10.76 -3.00
CA MET A 39 -20.74 11.37 -3.69
C MET A 39 -20.83 11.09 -5.19
N ILE A 40 -20.04 11.81 -5.99
CA ILE A 40 -20.01 11.64 -7.46
C ILE A 40 -19.64 10.20 -7.85
N CYS A 41 -18.71 9.59 -7.11
CA CYS A 41 -18.18 8.25 -7.39
C CYS A 41 -18.81 7.15 -6.52
N GLY A 42 -19.96 7.40 -5.91
CA GLY A 42 -20.70 6.40 -5.13
C GLY A 42 -21.22 6.91 -3.79
N ASP A 43 -22.04 6.08 -3.15
CA ASP A 43 -22.64 6.38 -1.85
C ASP A 43 -21.91 5.61 -0.75
N PHE A 44 -21.60 6.27 0.37
CA PHE A 44 -20.88 5.68 1.49
C PHE A 44 -21.66 5.83 2.80
N GLY A 45 -21.80 4.72 3.52
CA GLY A 45 -22.62 4.64 4.73
C GLY A 45 -24.01 4.07 4.45
N PRO A 46 -25.00 4.30 5.33
CA PRO A 46 -24.93 5.10 6.56
C PRO A 46 -23.92 4.55 7.56
N PHE A 47 -23.35 5.44 8.37
CA PHE A 47 -22.36 5.08 9.37
C PHE A 47 -23.00 4.96 10.75
N PHE A 48 -22.74 3.85 11.41
CA PHE A 48 -23.18 3.60 12.78
C PHE A 48 -21.98 3.33 13.68
N PRO A 49 -22.01 3.80 14.94
CA PRO A 49 -20.94 3.50 15.88
C PRO A 49 -20.72 1.99 16.01
N GLN A 50 -19.44 1.57 16.00
CA GLN A 50 -19.03 0.19 16.21
C GLN A 50 -19.49 -0.82 15.14
N ILE A 51 -20.03 -0.35 14.01
CA ILE A 51 -20.40 -1.20 12.87
C ILE A 51 -19.39 -0.97 11.74
N PRO A 52 -18.61 -1.98 11.33
CA PRO A 52 -17.66 -1.85 10.24
C PRO A 52 -18.31 -1.36 8.94
N SER A 53 -17.61 -0.50 8.20
CA SER A 53 -18.07 0.07 6.93
C SER A 53 -16.91 0.18 5.96
N LYS A 54 -17.15 -0.09 4.68
CA LYS A 54 -16.15 0.01 3.62
C LYS A 54 -16.20 1.36 2.95
N VAL A 55 -15.05 2.02 2.84
CA VAL A 55 -14.92 3.35 2.22
C VAL A 55 -13.57 3.44 1.50
N PRO A 56 -13.42 4.36 0.52
CA PRO A 56 -12.12 4.68 -0.05
C PRO A 56 -11.17 5.21 1.01
N LEU A 57 -9.87 4.97 0.82
CA LEU A 57 -8.82 5.36 1.76
C LEU A 57 -8.80 6.88 2.01
N TRP A 58 -9.00 7.73 0.99
CA TRP A 58 -9.11 9.18 1.20
C TRP A 58 -10.23 9.54 2.19
N LEU A 59 -11.37 8.85 2.13
CA LEU A 59 -12.51 9.10 3.02
C LEU A 59 -12.22 8.59 4.43
N ALA A 60 -11.60 7.41 4.53
CA ALA A 60 -11.16 6.85 5.80
C ALA A 60 -10.20 7.81 6.53
N VAL A 61 -9.18 8.30 5.83
CA VAL A 61 -8.20 9.27 6.36
C VAL A 61 -8.90 10.57 6.77
N ALA A 62 -9.81 11.09 5.95
CA ALA A 62 -10.56 12.31 6.26
C ALA A 62 -11.43 12.17 7.53
N LEU A 63 -12.07 11.01 7.73
CA LEU A 63 -12.86 10.71 8.93
C LEU A 63 -11.96 10.49 10.15
N LYS A 64 -10.84 9.77 10.01
CA LYS A 64 -9.86 9.51 11.07
C LYS A 64 -9.23 10.80 11.60
N ARG A 65 -8.80 11.72 10.72
CA ARG A 65 -8.25 13.04 11.10
C ARG A 65 -9.24 13.89 11.91
N ARG A 66 -10.55 13.61 11.80
CA ARG A 66 -11.61 14.28 12.58
C ARG A 66 -12.04 13.49 13.82
N GLY A 67 -11.37 12.39 14.16
CA GLY A 67 -11.70 11.51 15.29
C GLY A 67 -13.03 10.76 15.13
N LYS A 68 -13.51 10.58 13.89
CA LYS A 68 -14.84 10.01 13.62
C LYS A 68 -14.85 8.50 13.40
N CYS A 69 -13.68 7.87 13.24
CA CYS A 69 -13.54 6.43 13.08
C CYS A 69 -12.15 5.96 13.53
N THR A 70 -12.04 4.65 13.71
CA THR A 70 -10.80 3.87 13.73
C THR A 70 -10.69 3.18 12.38
N ILE A 71 -9.52 3.22 11.73
CA ILE A 71 -9.28 2.47 10.49
C ILE A 71 -8.84 1.06 10.86
N ARG A 72 -9.47 0.02 10.31
CA ARG A 72 -8.99 -1.35 10.53
C ARG A 72 -7.78 -1.59 9.64
N ALA A 73 -6.66 -1.95 10.26
CA ALA A 73 -5.47 -2.37 9.52
C ALA A 73 -5.82 -3.52 8.55
N PRO A 74 -5.39 -3.46 7.27
CA PRO A 74 -5.63 -4.54 6.32
C PRO A 74 -5.03 -5.87 6.78
N GLU A 75 -5.66 -6.99 6.41
CA GLU A 75 -5.24 -8.34 6.86
C GLU A 75 -3.80 -8.70 6.48
N TRP A 76 -3.31 -8.18 5.34
CA TRP A 76 -1.94 -8.37 4.88
C TRP A 76 -0.92 -7.59 5.72
N MET A 77 -1.34 -6.53 6.41
CA MET A 77 -0.50 -5.59 7.15
C MET A 77 -0.36 -6.00 8.61
N THR A 78 0.04 -7.25 8.84
CA THR A 78 0.29 -7.83 10.17
C THR A 78 1.71 -8.36 10.24
N VAL A 79 2.30 -8.38 11.43
CA VAL A 79 3.67 -8.90 11.64
C VAL A 79 3.79 -10.33 11.13
N GLU A 80 2.83 -11.19 11.45
CA GLU A 80 2.81 -12.58 11.01
C GLU A 80 2.81 -12.68 9.47
N ARG A 81 1.87 -11.98 8.81
CA ARG A 81 1.73 -12.10 7.36
C ARG A 81 2.91 -11.51 6.61
N LEU A 82 3.42 -10.36 7.05
CA LEU A 82 4.58 -9.71 6.44
C LEU A 82 5.86 -10.52 6.65
N THR A 83 6.03 -11.18 7.80
CA THR A 83 7.16 -12.09 8.03
C THR A 83 7.13 -13.25 7.04
N GLN A 84 5.97 -13.90 6.89
CA GLN A 84 5.79 -14.98 5.91
C GLN A 84 6.10 -14.52 4.48
N VAL A 85 5.63 -13.33 4.11
CA VAL A 85 5.91 -12.74 2.78
C VAL A 85 7.40 -12.49 2.61
N LEU A 86 8.08 -11.89 3.60
CA LEU A 86 9.51 -11.59 3.54
C LEU A 86 10.35 -12.87 3.40
N ASP A 87 10.05 -13.90 4.17
CA ASP A 87 10.77 -15.17 4.12
C ASP A 87 10.59 -15.84 2.74
N ALA A 88 9.36 -15.94 2.25
CA ALA A 88 9.09 -16.50 0.93
C ALA A 88 9.69 -15.66 -0.22
N GLU A 89 9.75 -14.33 -0.06
CA GLU A 89 10.38 -13.41 -1.00
C GLU A 89 11.89 -13.65 -1.10
N ARG A 90 12.55 -13.98 0.02
CA ARG A 90 13.97 -14.36 0.09
C ARG A 90 14.24 -15.76 -0.45
N GLU A 91 13.34 -16.71 -0.21
CA GLU A 91 13.45 -18.10 -0.69
C GLU A 91 13.28 -18.24 -2.20
N SER A 92 12.59 -17.30 -2.85
CA SER A 92 12.26 -17.35 -4.27
C SER A 92 12.97 -16.24 -5.08
N PRO A 93 14.22 -16.44 -5.56
CA PRO A 93 15.00 -15.38 -6.21
C PRO A 93 14.39 -14.80 -7.49
N ARG A 94 13.43 -15.49 -8.12
CA ARG A 94 12.86 -15.12 -9.43
C ARG A 94 11.38 -14.76 -9.40
N GLU A 95 10.71 -14.99 -8.27
CA GLU A 95 9.26 -14.80 -8.13
C GLU A 95 8.98 -13.82 -7.00
N PHE A 96 8.06 -12.89 -7.25
CA PHE A 96 7.59 -11.96 -6.24
C PHE A 96 6.44 -12.57 -5.47
N GLN A 97 6.41 -12.35 -4.16
CA GLN A 97 5.28 -12.83 -3.37
C GLN A 97 4.09 -11.88 -3.54
N PRO A 98 2.84 -12.36 -3.45
CA PRO A 98 1.69 -11.48 -3.64
C PRO A 98 1.53 -10.51 -2.46
N LEU A 99 1.48 -9.22 -2.78
CA LEU A 99 1.00 -8.13 -1.93
C LEU A 99 0.04 -7.26 -2.75
N PRO A 100 -0.87 -6.49 -2.12
CA PRO A 100 -1.68 -5.52 -2.85
C PRO A 100 -0.82 -4.56 -3.66
N PHE A 101 -1.33 -4.16 -4.83
CA PHE A 101 -0.56 -3.36 -5.79
C PHE A 101 0.00 -2.07 -5.17
N HIS A 102 -0.83 -1.37 -4.38
CA HIS A 102 -0.47 -0.13 -3.69
C HIS A 102 -0.05 -0.30 -2.22
N TYR A 103 0.56 -1.45 -1.86
CA TYR A 103 0.91 -1.72 -0.45
C TYR A 103 1.83 -0.66 0.18
N ILE A 104 2.69 -0.01 -0.61
CA ILE A 104 3.60 1.05 -0.14
C ILE A 104 2.82 2.32 0.19
N GLU A 105 1.97 2.79 -0.72
CA GLU A 105 1.19 4.01 -0.54
C GLU A 105 0.14 3.84 0.56
N ILE A 106 -0.56 2.70 0.59
CA ILE A 106 -1.53 2.36 1.64
C ILE A 106 -0.83 2.35 2.99
N SER A 107 0.31 1.65 3.13
CA SER A 107 1.02 1.57 4.41
C SER A 107 1.51 2.94 4.89
N LYS A 108 2.05 3.76 3.98
CA LYS A 108 2.47 5.14 4.29
C LYS A 108 1.31 5.97 4.83
N LEU A 109 0.18 6.02 4.11
CA LEU A 109 -1.01 6.78 4.52
C LEU A 109 -1.55 6.32 5.87
N LEU A 110 -1.59 5.01 6.12
CA LEU A 110 -2.04 4.46 7.39
C LEU A 110 -1.05 4.77 8.52
N PHE A 111 0.26 4.71 8.30
CA PHE A 111 1.19 5.12 9.35
C PHE A 111 1.17 6.62 9.64
N ASP A 112 0.87 7.46 8.66
CA ASP A 112 0.85 8.91 8.84
C ASP A 112 -0.45 9.38 9.55
N HIS A 113 -1.55 8.64 9.42
CA HIS A 113 -2.87 9.07 9.89
C HIS A 113 -3.59 8.13 10.85
N ALA A 114 -3.18 6.87 10.92
CA ALA A 114 -3.82 5.81 11.69
C ALA A 114 -2.81 4.87 12.35
N ARG A 115 -1.61 5.36 12.70
CA ARG A 115 -0.57 4.57 13.38
C ARG A 115 -1.08 3.90 14.66
N ASP A 116 -1.94 4.60 15.39
CA ASP A 116 -2.56 4.13 16.63
C ASP A 116 -3.52 2.96 16.42
N ASP A 117 -3.98 2.75 15.19
CA ASP A 117 -4.87 1.63 14.82
C ASP A 117 -4.09 0.38 14.36
N ILE A 118 -2.75 0.46 14.27
CA ILE A 118 -1.88 -0.63 13.81
C ILE A 118 -1.16 -1.26 15.00
N THR A 119 -1.40 -2.57 15.21
CA THR A 119 -0.65 -3.36 16.19
C THR A 119 0.81 -3.52 15.76
N ASP A 120 1.74 -3.31 16.70
CA ASP A 120 3.19 -3.39 16.45
C ASP A 120 3.69 -2.54 15.27
N ALA A 121 3.11 -1.33 15.11
CA ALA A 121 3.35 -0.45 13.96
C ALA A 121 4.83 -0.23 13.58
N TYR A 122 5.74 -0.22 14.57
CA TYR A 122 7.18 -0.10 14.29
C TYR A 122 7.72 -1.33 13.55
N LEU A 123 7.38 -2.54 14.03
CA LEU A 123 7.82 -3.78 13.41
C LEU A 123 7.17 -3.98 12.05
N VAL A 124 5.87 -3.67 11.93
CA VAL A 124 5.15 -3.70 10.64
C VAL A 124 5.84 -2.79 9.62
N ARG A 125 6.24 -1.57 10.02
CA ARG A 125 6.98 -0.65 9.15
C ARG A 125 8.32 -1.24 8.71
N SER A 126 9.10 -1.77 9.66
CA SER A 126 10.40 -2.39 9.36
C SER A 126 10.25 -3.55 8.36
N LEU A 127 9.25 -4.41 8.53
CA LEU A 127 9.03 -5.54 7.63
C LEU A 127 8.64 -5.10 6.21
N ILE A 128 7.84 -4.04 6.07
CA ILE A 128 7.48 -3.49 4.75
C ILE A 128 8.71 -2.89 4.05
N GLU A 129 9.58 -2.20 4.81
CA GLU A 129 10.85 -1.67 4.32
C GLU A 129 11.79 -2.81 3.88
N ASP A 130 11.94 -3.86 4.69
CA ASP A 130 12.74 -5.05 4.35
C ASP A 130 12.21 -5.75 3.09
N ILE A 131 10.89 -5.91 2.95
CA ILE A 131 10.27 -6.51 1.74
C ILE A 131 10.59 -5.63 0.52
N ARG A 132 10.45 -4.31 0.65
CA ARG A 132 10.75 -3.38 -0.44
C ARG A 132 12.21 -3.49 -0.88
N ASP A 133 13.14 -3.57 0.06
CA ASP A 133 14.57 -3.66 -0.24
C ASP A 133 14.91 -4.99 -0.93
N VAL A 134 14.37 -6.11 -0.45
CA VAL A 134 14.51 -7.42 -1.10
C VAL A 134 13.96 -7.39 -2.53
N ARG A 135 12.78 -6.79 -2.73
CA ARG A 135 12.18 -6.67 -4.07
C ARG A 135 12.98 -5.77 -4.98
N PHE A 136 13.47 -4.64 -4.48
CA PHE A 136 14.30 -3.72 -5.25
C PHE A 136 15.57 -4.43 -5.73
N HIS A 137 16.26 -5.15 -4.85
CA HIS A 137 17.44 -5.93 -5.20
C HIS A 137 17.14 -7.03 -6.23
N LYS A 138 15.98 -7.71 -6.09
CA LYS A 138 15.51 -8.71 -7.06
C LYS A 138 15.26 -8.10 -8.44
N VAL A 139 14.64 -6.92 -8.49
CA VAL A 139 14.44 -6.16 -9.72
C VAL A 139 15.79 -5.77 -10.33
N GLU A 140 16.71 -5.18 -9.58
CA GLU A 140 18.05 -4.81 -10.07
C GLU A 140 18.79 -6.01 -10.69
N THR A 141 18.86 -7.12 -9.95
CA THR A 141 19.49 -8.36 -10.42
C THR A 141 18.78 -8.92 -11.67
N GLY A 142 17.44 -8.85 -11.70
CA GLY A 142 16.66 -9.24 -12.87
C GLY A 142 16.97 -8.39 -14.10
N LEU A 143 17.11 -7.08 -13.92
CA LEU A 143 17.44 -6.14 -14.99
C LEU A 143 18.86 -6.36 -15.56
N GLU A 144 19.83 -6.77 -14.74
CA GLU A 144 21.18 -7.12 -15.22
C GLU A 144 21.17 -8.24 -16.27
N THR A 145 20.19 -9.15 -16.20
CA THR A 145 20.03 -10.24 -17.18
C THR A 145 19.42 -9.79 -18.51
N ILE A 146 18.91 -8.56 -18.59
CA ILE A 146 18.28 -8.01 -19.80
C ILE A 146 19.37 -7.43 -20.71
N SER A 147 19.72 -8.19 -21.75
CA SER A 147 20.63 -7.75 -22.82
C SER A 147 19.87 -7.05 -23.95
N GLY A 148 20.55 -6.31 -24.83
CA GLY A 148 19.96 -5.62 -25.98
C GLY A 148 19.27 -6.54 -27.02
N ARG A 149 19.31 -7.86 -26.83
CA ARG A 149 18.59 -8.88 -27.62
C ARG A 149 17.37 -9.46 -26.90
N THR A 150 17.03 -8.97 -25.71
CA THR A 150 15.86 -9.43 -24.97
C THR A 150 14.59 -8.90 -25.63
N HIS A 151 13.84 -9.78 -26.29
CA HIS A 151 12.61 -9.43 -27.01
C HIS A 151 11.34 -9.52 -26.13
N ALA A 152 11.43 -10.16 -24.96
CA ALA A 152 10.32 -10.31 -24.03
C ALA A 152 10.83 -10.42 -22.59
N VAL A 153 10.13 -9.77 -21.66
CA VAL A 153 10.34 -9.89 -20.22
C VAL A 153 9.04 -10.42 -19.63
N LYS A 154 9.08 -11.59 -19.00
CA LYS A 154 7.93 -12.12 -18.28
C LYS A 154 7.93 -11.52 -16.88
N VAL A 155 6.89 -10.78 -16.54
CA VAL A 155 6.67 -10.31 -15.17
C VAL A 155 5.74 -11.30 -14.49
N SER A 156 6.28 -12.09 -13.56
CA SER A 156 5.51 -13.04 -12.75
C SER A 156 5.19 -12.36 -11.42
N PHE A 157 3.92 -12.07 -11.19
CA PHE A 157 3.37 -11.57 -9.93
C PHE A 157 2.58 -12.66 -9.22
#